data_AF-A0A974HX03-F1
#
_entry.id   AF-A0A974HX03-F1
#
_cell.length_a   1.000
_cell.length_b   1.000
_cell.length_c   1.000
_cell.angle_alpha   90.00
_cell.angle_beta   90.00
_cell.angle_gamma   90.00
#
_symmetry.space_group_name_H-M   'P 1'
#
loop_
_entity.id
_entity.type
_entity.pdbx_description
1 polymer ?
#
loop_
_entity_poly.entity_id
_entity_poly.type
_entity_poly.pdbx_seq_one_letter_code
_entity_poly.pdbx_strand_id
1 'polypeptide(L)' 'DALLTLGSIIDIPRLREAIKDAIASVLPKVDNAFIYLLDTEGRLVCADPPHQLPPEGKLSISRGSLVK' A
#
# COMPACT_ATOMS: atom_id res chain seq x y z
N ASP A 1 9.21 15.78 -10.44
CA ASP A 1 9.95 14.51 -10.34
C ASP A 1 9.11 13.30 -9.96
N ALA A 2 8.27 13.33 -8.90
CA ALA A 2 7.51 12.16 -8.45
C ALA A 2 6.71 11.41 -9.54
N LEU A 3 6.01 12.13 -10.43
CA LEU A 3 5.25 11.51 -11.53
C LEU A 3 6.14 10.88 -12.61
N LEU A 4 7.33 11.43 -12.84
CA LEU A 4 8.30 10.87 -13.78
C LEU A 4 8.94 9.61 -13.18
N THR A 5 9.23 9.63 -11.88
CA THR A 5 9.71 8.45 -11.13
C THR A 5 8.72 7.30 -11.25
N LEU A 6 7.42 7.55 -11.10
CA LEU A 6 6.37 6.53 -11.28
C LEU A 6 6.44 5.81 -12.62
N GLY A 7 6.70 6.54 -13.72
CA GLY A 7 6.77 5.98 -15.08
C GLY A 7 7.98 5.06 -15.34
N SER A 8 8.94 4.99 -14.42
CA SER A 8 10.20 4.25 -14.60
C SER A 8 10.27 2.92 -13.83
N ILE A 9 9.24 2.58 -13.05
CA ILE A 9 9.29 1.50 -12.06
C ILE A 9 8.85 0.16 -12.66
N ILE A 10 9.55 -0.91 -12.28
CA ILE A 10 9.33 -2.28 -12.78
C ILE A 10 8.92 -3.29 -11.69
N ASP A 11 8.88 -2.88 -10.43
CA ASP A 11 8.57 -3.74 -9.28
C ASP A 11 7.60 -3.10 -8.29
N ILE A 12 6.75 -3.94 -7.71
CA ILE A 12 5.63 -3.54 -6.84
C ILE A 12 6.08 -2.75 -5.60
N PRO A 13 7.15 -3.12 -4.88
CA PRO A 13 7.58 -2.37 -3.69
C PRO A 13 7.96 -0.93 -4.03
N ARG A 14 8.70 -0.72 -5.12
CA ARG A 14 9.10 0.64 -5.55
C ARG A 14 7.90 1.43 -6.04
N LEU A 15 6.94 0.78 -6.72
CA LEU A 15 5.73 1.45 -7.19
C LEU A 15 4.93 1.99 -6.01
N ARG A 16 4.84 1.21 -4.94
CA ARG A 16 4.14 1.60 -3.72
C ARG A 16 4.76 2.83 -3.08
N GLU A 17 6.08 2.87 -2.94
CA GLU A 17 6.77 4.02 -2.35
C GLU A 17 6.64 5.27 -3.23
N ALA A 18 6.77 5.13 -4.55
CA ALA A 18 6.58 6.27 -5.45
C ALA A 18 5.15 6.82 -5.44
N ILE A 19 4.13 5.98 -5.25
CA ILE A 19 2.74 6.45 -5.08
C ILE A 19 2.60 7.19 -3.74
N LYS A 20 3.17 6.69 -2.64
CA LYS A 20 3.16 7.40 -1.35
C LYS A 20 3.80 8.78 -1.47
N ASP A 21 4.96 8.86 -2.13
CA ASP A 21 5.67 10.13 -2.37
C ASP A 21 4.84 11.10 -3.22
N ALA A 22 4.22 10.61 -4.29
CA ALA A 22 3.35 11.41 -5.14
C ALA A 22 2.14 11.94 -4.35
N ILE A 23 1.50 11.11 -3.51
CA ILE A 23 0.38 11.51 -2.67
C ILE A 23 0.80 12.56 -1.65
N ALA A 24 1.93 12.36 -0.97
CA ALA A 24 2.47 13.32 0.00
C ALA A 24 2.79 14.67 -0.66
N SER A 25 3.25 14.66 -1.91
CA SER A 25 3.53 15.88 -2.67
C SER A 25 2.28 16.68 -3.04
N VAL A 26 1.10 16.04 -3.18
CA VAL A 26 -0.14 16.71 -3.63
C VAL A 26 -1.14 16.94 -2.51
N LEU A 27 -1.06 16.16 -1.41
CA LEU A 27 -1.93 16.28 -0.24
C LEU A 27 -1.13 16.82 0.96
N PRO A 28 -1.14 18.14 1.22
CA PRO A 28 -0.28 18.78 2.22
C PRO A 28 -0.58 18.43 3.70
N LYS A 29 -1.50 17.50 3.99
CA LYS A 29 -1.96 17.16 5.35
C LYS A 29 -2.28 15.67 5.56
N VAL A 30 -1.66 14.77 4.79
CA VAL A 30 -1.81 13.33 5.02
C VAL A 30 -0.79 12.87 6.06
N ASP A 31 -1.26 12.40 7.21
CA ASP A 31 -0.41 11.80 8.24
C ASP A 31 0.12 10.43 7.81
N ASN A 32 -0.73 9.62 7.15
CA ASN A 32 -0.38 8.28 6.67
C ASN A 32 -1.16 7.90 5.41
N ALA A 33 -0.48 7.28 4.45
CA ALA A 33 -1.08 6.69 3.26
C ALA A 33 -0.82 5.18 3.22
N PHE A 34 -1.89 4.39 3.15
CA PHE A 34 -1.82 2.94 2.98
C PHE A 34 -2.24 2.56 1.57
N ILE A 35 -1.39 1.75 0.92
CA ILE A 35 -1.66 1.24 -0.42
C ILE A 35 -2.02 -0.23 -0.30
N TYR A 36 -3.22 -0.56 -0.80
CA TYR A 36 -3.73 -1.91 -0.83
C TYR A 36 -3.62 -2.46 -2.24
N LEU A 37 -3.10 -3.67 -2.35
CA LEU A 37 -3.05 -4.42 -3.59
C LEU A 37 -4.06 -5.56 -3.50
N LEU A 38 -4.74 -5.83 -4.62
CA LEU A 38 -5.62 -6.98 -4.73
C LEU A 38 -4.75 -8.23 -4.93
N ASP A 39 -4.85 -9.18 -4.02
CA ASP A 39 -4.18 -10.46 -4.15
C ASP A 39 -4.96 -11.45 -5.03
N THR A 40 -4.38 -12.63 -5.25
CA THR A 40 -4.97 -13.69 -6.08
C THR A 40 -6.24 -14.30 -5.48
N GLU A 41 -6.47 -14.10 -4.17
CA GLU A 41 -7.66 -14.57 -3.45
C GLU A 41 -8.73 -13.47 -3.38
N GLY A 42 -8.54 -12.34 -4.07
CA GLY A 42 -9.48 -11.22 -4.10
C GLY A 42 -9.47 -10.36 -2.83
N ARG A 43 -8.42 -10.44 -2.03
CA ARG A 43 -8.27 -9.68 -0.78
C ARG A 43 -7.42 -8.43 -1.01
N LEU A 44 -7.78 -7.34 -0.35
CA LEU A 44 -6.98 -6.12 -0.34
C LEU A 44 -5.96 -6.17 0.79
N VAL A 45 -4.68 -6.28 0.44
CA VAL A 45 -3.58 -6.42 1.41
C VAL A 45 -2.65 -5.21 1.36
N CYS A 46 -2.21 -4.76 2.54
CA CYS A 46 -1.16 -3.77 2.70
C CYS A 46 0.07 -4.45 3.31
N ALA A 47 1.26 -4.17 2.78
CA ALA A 47 2.50 -4.79 3.27
C ALA A 47 3.23 -3.97 4.35
N ASP A 48 2.79 -2.75 4.66
CA ASP A 48 3.51 -1.83 5.57
C ASP A 48 2.56 -0.87 6.33
N PRO A 49 2.21 -1.19 7.58
CA PRO A 49 2.45 -2.47 8.24
C PRO A 49 1.59 -3.59 7.59
N PRO A 50 1.91 -4.88 7.79
CA PRO A 50 1.09 -5.97 7.24
C PRO A 50 -0.34 -5.97 7.81
N HIS A 51 -1.34 -5.73 6.97
CA HIS A 51 -2.76 -5.83 7.33
C HIS A 51 -3.67 -5.99 6.11
N GLN A 52 -4.94 -6.34 6.34
CA GLN A 52 -5.94 -6.51 5.29
C GLN A 52 -7.06 -5.47 5.43
N LEU A 53 -7.62 -5.05 4.31
CA LEU A 53 -8.89 -4.33 4.27
C LEU A 53 -10.04 -5.34 4.02
N PRO A 54 -10.93 -5.57 5.01
CA PRO A 54 -12.10 -6.43 4.85
C PRO A 54 -13.08 -5.91 3.81
N PRO A 55 -13.97 -6.79 3.30
CA PRO A 55 -15.01 -6.41 2.34
C PRO A 55 -15.93 -5.30 2.85
N GLU A 56 -16.14 -5.20 4.18
CA GLU A 56 -16.95 -4.14 4.77
C GLU A 56 -16.19 -2.80 4.96
N GLY A 57 -14.93 -2.72 4.54
CA GLY A 57 -14.08 -1.52 4.66
C GLY A 57 -13.51 -1.27 6.06
N LYS A 58 -13.67 -2.21 7.00
CA LYS A 58 -13.23 -2.05 8.40
C LYS A 58 -11.90 -2.75 8.64
N LEU A 59 -10.79 -2.02 8.73
CA LEU A 59 -9.43 -2.56 8.88
C LEU A 59 -9.34 -3.76 9.84
N SER A 60 -8.90 -4.92 9.34
CA SER A 60 -8.62 -6.09 10.17
C SER A 60 -7.10 -6.33 10.21
N ILE A 61 -6.57 -6.42 11.43
CA ILE A 61 -5.16 -6.74 11.64
C ILE A 61 -5.01 -8.25 11.45
N SER A 62 -4.47 -8.66 10.31
CA SER A 62 -4.00 -10.03 10.13
C SER A 62 -2.70 -10.19 10.94
N ARG A 63 -2.79 -10.74 12.16
CA ARG A 63 -1.59 -11.17 12.90
C ARG A 63 -0.89 -12.23 12.04
N GLY A 64 0.28 -11.89 11.50
CA GLY A 64 1.11 -12.82 10.76
C GLY A 64 1.30 -14.09 11.58
N SER A 65 0.90 -15.22 11.04
CA SER A 65 1.26 -16.52 11.59
C SER A 65 2.78 -16.62 11.52
N LEU A 66 3.43 -16.63 12.68
CA LEU A 66 4.79 -17.13 12.81
C LEU A 66 4.72 -18.61 12.43
N VAL A 67 5.02 -18.94 11.17
CA VAL A 67 5.30 -20.32 10.78
C VAL A 67 6.67 -20.65 11.39
N LYS A 68 6.65 -21.47 12.45
CA LYS A 68 7.82 -22.16 12.98
C LYS A 68 8.34 -23.17 11.97
#